data_AF-A0A6V7JUV9-F1
#
_entry.id   AF-A0A6V7JUV9-F1
#
_cell.length_a   1.000
_cell.length_b   1.000
_cell.length_c   1.000
_cell.angle_alpha   90.00
_cell.angle_beta   90.00
_cell.angle_gamma   90.00
#
_symmetry.space_group_name_H-M   'P 1'
#
loop_
_entity.id
_entity.type
_entity.pdbx_description
1 polymer ?
#
loop_
_entity_poly.entity_id
_entity_poly.type
_entity_poly.pdbx_seq_one_letter_code
_entity_poly.pdbx_strand_id
1 'polypeptide(L)'
;NPLRHNDTSTSVSQVAEFCCLFQTQLNNHSLLYSATVDGLISTEKFEEPLPLDKLQFMASKLNKLHATYQQDFVEKRFKNLRWCANGYLIGEKDIVIGYRDEQGILRHLKKRKLAELQAESK
;
A
#
# COMPACT_ATOMS: atom_id res chain seq x y z
N ASN A 1 2.65 17.16 2.59
CA ASN A 1 2.68 17.83 3.90
C ASN A 1 1.96 16.93 4.90
N PRO A 2 2.68 16.21 5.78
CA PRO A 2 2.09 15.26 6.72
C PRO A 2 1.17 15.91 7.77
N LEU A 3 1.15 17.24 7.87
CA LEU A 3 0.30 18.02 8.78
C LEU A 3 -0.94 18.63 8.11
N ARG A 4 -1.14 18.42 6.80
CA ARG A 4 -2.31 18.96 6.09
C ARG A 4 -3.49 18.00 6.25
N HIS A 5 -4.64 18.52 6.67
CA HIS A 5 -5.87 17.74 6.69
C HIS A 5 -6.28 17.35 5.26
N ASN A 6 -6.78 16.12 5.08
CA ASN A 6 -7.27 15.66 3.79
C ASN A 6 -8.48 16.49 3.36
N ASP A 7 -8.48 16.95 2.11
CA ASP A 7 -9.61 17.65 1.50
C ASP A 7 -10.42 16.65 0.68
N THR A 8 -11.66 16.41 1.11
CA THR A 8 -12.58 15.46 0.47
C THR A 8 -13.60 16.14 -0.43
N SER A 9 -13.52 17.46 -0.61
CA SER A 9 -14.46 18.24 -1.43
C SER A 9 -14.11 18.23 -2.92
N THR A 10 -12.88 17.83 -3.26
CA THR A 10 -12.39 17.77 -4.64
C THR A 10 -12.63 16.40 -5.27
N SER A 11 -12.83 16.38 -6.60
CA SER A 11 -12.99 15.13 -7.35
C SER A 11 -11.71 14.30 -7.30
N VAL A 12 -11.84 13.00 -7.06
CA VAL A 12 -10.72 12.05 -7.14
C VAL A 12 -10.26 11.95 -8.60
N SER A 13 -9.01 12.34 -8.87
CA SER A 13 -8.38 12.17 -10.18
C SER A 13 -7.45 10.96 -10.15
N GLN A 14 -7.54 10.10 -11.16
CA GLN A 14 -6.60 9.00 -11.40
C GLN A 14 -5.43 9.43 -12.30
N VAL A 15 -5.42 10.66 -12.80
CA VAL A 15 -4.37 11.15 -13.71
C VAL A 15 -3.11 11.57 -12.93
N ALA A 16 -3.29 12.03 -11.69
CA ALA A 16 -2.18 12.41 -10.83
C ALA A 16 -1.62 11.17 -10.12
N GLU A 17 -0.49 10.69 -10.59
CA GLU A 17 0.21 9.53 -10.02
C GLU A 17 1.63 9.91 -9.58
N PHE A 18 2.10 9.31 -8.49
CA PHE A 18 3.49 9.40 -8.07
C PHE A 18 4.19 8.07 -8.34
N CYS A 19 5.10 8.08 -9.31
CA CYS A 19 5.82 6.90 -9.78
C CYS A 19 7.31 7.02 -9.46
N CYS A 20 7.90 5.94 -8.96
CA CYS A 20 9.33 5.83 -8.71
C CYS A 20 9.96 4.83 -9.69
N LEU A 21 11.22 5.07 -10.06
CA LEU A 21 12.04 4.11 -10.82
C LEU A 21 12.85 3.28 -9.83
N PHE A 22 12.77 1.96 -9.97
CA PHE A 22 13.43 0.98 -9.12
C PHE A 22 14.42 0.17 -9.95
N GLN A 23 15.60 -0.01 -9.40
CA GLN A 23 16.61 -0.92 -9.92
C GLN A 23 16.89 -1.98 -8.87
N THR A 24 16.79 -3.25 -9.24
CA THR A 24 17.07 -4.38 -8.34
C THR A 24 17.62 -5.58 -9.09
N GLN A 25 18.00 -6.62 -8.36
CA GLN A 25 18.44 -7.89 -8.91
C GLN A 25 17.56 -9.02 -8.36
N LEU A 26 17.03 -9.85 -9.26
CA LEU A 26 16.29 -11.05 -8.91
C LEU A 26 17.05 -12.26 -9.46
N ASN A 27 17.68 -13.02 -8.58
CA ASN A 27 18.65 -14.06 -8.93
C ASN A 27 19.73 -13.51 -9.87
N ASN A 28 19.75 -13.98 -11.13
CA ASN A 28 20.74 -13.57 -12.12
C ASN A 28 20.20 -12.51 -13.09
N HIS A 29 19.02 -11.93 -12.81
CA HIS A 29 18.37 -10.95 -13.66
C HIS A 29 18.42 -9.56 -13.03
N SER A 30 19.00 -8.60 -13.74
CA SER A 30 18.89 -7.19 -13.40
C SER A 30 17.54 -6.66 -13.88
N LEU A 31 16.80 -6.01 -12.99
CA LEU A 31 15.49 -5.44 -13.27
C LEU A 31 15.57 -3.92 -13.12
N LEU A 32 15.04 -3.22 -14.11
CA LEU A 32 14.74 -1.79 -14.05
C LEU A 32 13.26 -1.62 -14.40
N TYR A 33 12.49 -1.06 -13.48
CA TYR A 33 11.05 -0.92 -13.65
C TYR A 33 10.53 0.30 -12.91
N SER A 34 9.38 0.81 -13.33
CA SER A 34 8.64 1.84 -12.59
C SER A 34 7.55 1.19 -11.74
N ALA A 35 7.22 1.83 -10.62
CA ALA A 35 6.04 1.49 -9.86
C ALA A 35 5.38 2.74 -9.28
N THR A 36 4.05 2.74 -9.28
CA THR A 36 3.23 3.74 -8.61
C THR A 36 3.22 3.49 -7.12
N VAL A 37 3.42 4.54 -6.33
CA VAL A 37 3.45 4.49 -4.87
C VAL A 37 2.21 5.18 -4.31
N ASP A 38 1.49 4.50 -3.42
CA ASP A 38 0.25 5.02 -2.83
C ASP A 38 0.54 6.15 -1.81
N GLY A 39 1.63 6.05 -1.04
CA GLY A 39 1.98 7.07 -0.06
C GLY A 39 3.32 6.85 0.66
N LEU A 40 3.66 7.85 1.46
CA LEU A 40 4.88 7.90 2.28
C LEU A 40 4.53 7.99 3.77
N ILE A 41 5.26 7.27 4.59
CA ILE A 41 5.22 7.43 6.05
C ILE A 41 6.31 8.42 6.44
N SER A 42 5.91 9.57 6.99
CA SER A 42 6.84 10.56 7.52
C SER A 42 6.17 11.45 8.56
N THR A 43 6.92 11.84 9.58
CA THR A 43 6.57 12.92 10.52
C THR A 43 7.08 14.28 10.05
N GLU A 44 7.97 14.30 9.06
CA GLU A 44 8.65 15.49 8.57
C GLU A 44 8.18 15.86 7.16
N LYS A 45 8.28 17.15 6.85
CA LYS A 45 8.11 17.60 5.47
C LYS A 45 9.38 17.29 4.69
N PHE A 46 9.22 16.78 3.48
CA PHE A 46 10.31 16.65 2.54
C PHE A 46 10.40 17.91 1.68
N GLU A 47 11.62 18.33 1.37
CA GLU A 47 11.93 19.34 0.36
C GLU A 47 12.46 18.64 -0.89
N GLU A 48 12.29 19.28 -2.04
CA GLU A 48 12.85 18.78 -3.30
C GLU A 48 14.35 19.13 -3.41
N PRO A 49 15.20 18.23 -3.92
CA PRO A 49 14.86 16.87 -4.39
C PRO A 49 14.59 15.90 -3.24
N LEU A 50 13.57 15.03 -3.39
CA LEU A 50 13.22 14.04 -2.38
C LEU A 50 14.39 13.09 -2.05
N PRO A 51 14.68 12.82 -0.75
CA PRO A 51 15.71 11.87 -0.34
C PRO A 51 15.20 10.42 -0.47
N LEU A 52 15.11 9.93 -1.72
CA LEU A 52 14.47 8.65 -2.06
C LEU A 52 14.99 7.46 -1.25
N ASP A 53 16.27 7.47 -0.87
CA ASP A 53 16.94 6.45 -0.06
C ASP A 53 16.44 6.36 1.39
N LYS A 54 15.85 7.44 1.91
CA LYS A 54 15.32 7.55 3.27
C LYS A 54 13.80 7.45 3.34
N LEU A 55 13.13 7.38 2.18
CA LEU A 55 11.69 7.32 2.12
C LEU A 55 11.17 5.95 2.56
N GLN A 56 10.14 5.97 3.40
CA GLN A 56 9.40 4.76 3.76
C GLN A 56 8.06 4.75 3.01
N PHE A 57 7.97 3.90 1.99
CA PHE A 57 6.76 3.69 1.22
C PHE A 57 5.72 2.86 1.98
N MET A 58 4.45 3.12 1.69
CA MET A 58 3.30 2.44 2.28
C MET A 58 2.19 2.22 1.26
N ALA A 59 1.70 1.00 1.20
CA ALA A 59 0.53 0.66 0.41
C ALA A 59 -0.77 1.07 1.13
N SER A 60 -1.78 1.46 0.36
CA SER A 60 -3.15 1.62 0.84
C SER A 60 -4.09 0.66 0.09
N LYS A 61 -4.93 -0.07 0.81
CA LYS A 61 -5.89 -1.03 0.23
C LYS A 61 -7.22 -0.97 0.97
N LEU A 62 -8.29 -1.39 0.30
CA LEU A 62 -9.61 -1.51 0.89
C LEU A 62 -10.02 -2.98 0.99
N ASN A 63 -10.72 -3.34 2.07
CA ASN A 63 -11.36 -4.63 2.23
C ASN A 63 -12.76 -4.53 2.84
N LYS A 64 -13.52 -5.63 2.81
CA LYS A 64 -14.86 -5.70 3.42
C LYS A 64 -14.77 -5.83 4.93
N LEU A 65 -15.61 -5.10 5.66
CA LEU A 65 -15.68 -5.16 7.13
C LEU A 65 -16.19 -6.51 7.63
N HIS A 66 -17.20 -7.07 6.96
CA HIS A 66 -17.80 -8.35 7.31
C HIS A 66 -17.55 -9.33 6.16
N ALA A 67 -16.65 -10.27 6.39
CA ALA A 67 -16.42 -11.41 5.51
C ALA A 67 -16.93 -12.67 6.21
N THR A 68 -17.59 -13.56 5.47
CA THR A 68 -17.84 -14.92 5.98
C THR A 68 -16.52 -15.66 6.14
N TYR A 69 -16.48 -16.72 6.95
CA TYR A 69 -15.26 -17.52 7.14
C TYR A 69 -14.62 -17.99 5.82
N GLN A 70 -15.45 -18.43 4.86
CA GLN A 70 -14.98 -18.85 3.54
C GLN A 70 -14.42 -17.68 2.73
N GLN A 71 -15.06 -16.51 2.79
CA GLN A 71 -14.56 -15.30 2.13
C GLN A 71 -13.23 -14.86 2.75
N ASP A 72 -13.13 -14.84 4.07
CA ASP A 72 -11.91 -14.48 4.79
C ASP A 72 -10.75 -15.42 4.44
N PHE A 73 -11.00 -16.73 4.34
CA PHE A 73 -9.99 -17.70 3.91
C PHE A 73 -9.48 -17.44 2.49
N VAL A 74 -10.38 -17.24 1.52
CA VAL A 74 -10.02 -16.95 0.12
C VAL A 74 -9.31 -15.61 0.02
N GLU A 75 -9.78 -14.59 0.73
CA GLU A 75 -9.17 -13.27 0.77
C GLU A 75 -7.75 -13.34 1.33
N LYS A 76 -7.54 -14.01 2.46
CA LYS A 76 -6.21 -14.21 3.05
C LYS A 76 -5.29 -14.98 2.12
N ARG A 77 -5.77 -16.01 1.43
CA ARG A 77 -4.92 -16.78 0.52
C ARG A 77 -4.47 -15.98 -0.70
N PHE A 78 -5.37 -15.23 -1.34
CA PHE A 78 -5.09 -14.62 -2.65
C PHE A 78 -4.83 -13.11 -2.58
N LYS A 79 -5.63 -12.35 -1.83
CA LYS A 79 -5.45 -10.89 -1.74
C LYS A 79 -4.18 -10.54 -0.99
N ASN A 80 -3.96 -11.14 0.18
CA ASN A 80 -2.77 -10.87 0.97
C ASN A 80 -1.51 -11.22 0.18
N LEU A 81 -1.47 -12.38 -0.48
CA LEU A 81 -0.32 -12.78 -1.31
C LEU A 81 -0.05 -11.77 -2.43
N ARG A 82 -1.10 -11.28 -3.11
CA ARG A 82 -0.96 -10.25 -4.15
C ARG A 82 -0.44 -8.93 -3.58
N TRP A 83 -0.95 -8.49 -2.43
CA TRP A 83 -0.47 -7.28 -1.76
C TRP A 83 0.98 -7.41 -1.32
N CYS A 84 1.37 -8.58 -0.81
CA CYS A 84 2.75 -8.88 -0.44
C CYS A 84 3.67 -8.86 -1.65
N ALA A 85 3.28 -9.47 -2.77
CA ALA A 85 4.08 -9.49 -3.99
C ALA A 85 4.31 -8.07 -4.55
N ASN A 86 3.26 -7.25 -4.59
CA ASN A 86 3.36 -5.87 -5.04
C ASN A 86 4.30 -5.05 -4.14
N GLY A 87 4.08 -5.10 -2.83
CA GLY A 87 4.89 -4.32 -1.89
C GLY A 87 6.33 -4.81 -1.79
N TYR A 88 6.58 -6.11 -1.98
CA TYR A 88 7.93 -6.67 -1.99
C TYR A 88 8.80 -6.06 -3.08
N LEU A 89 8.27 -5.91 -4.30
CA LEU A 89 9.01 -5.30 -5.40
C LEU A 89 9.34 -3.82 -5.09
N ILE A 90 8.34 -3.06 -4.64
CA ILE A 90 8.49 -1.63 -4.32
C ILE A 90 9.37 -1.39 -3.07
N GLY A 91 9.56 -2.40 -2.23
CA GLY A 91 10.26 -2.29 -0.95
C GLY A 91 9.37 -1.74 0.17
N GLU A 92 8.05 -1.80 0.00
CA GLU A 92 7.10 -1.45 1.05
C GLU A 92 7.20 -2.45 2.21
N LYS A 93 7.06 -1.95 3.43
CA LYS A 93 7.04 -2.78 4.66
C LYS A 93 5.68 -2.78 5.33
N ASP A 94 4.95 -1.67 5.16
CA ASP A 94 3.68 -1.40 5.80
C ASP A 94 2.57 -1.28 4.76
N ILE A 95 1.38 -1.73 5.16
CA ILE A 95 0.13 -1.56 4.42
C ILE A 95 -0.93 -1.03 5.37
N VAL A 96 -1.71 -0.05 4.92
CA VAL A 96 -2.93 0.40 5.61
C VAL A 96 -4.14 -0.16 4.88
N ILE A 97 -4.94 -0.93 5.62
CA ILE A 97 -6.15 -1.57 5.11
C ILE A 97 -7.36 -0.85 5.68
N GLY A 98 -8.17 -0.29 4.79
CA GLY A 98 -9.46 0.28 5.12
C GLY A 98 -10.60 -0.72 4.98
N TYR A 99 -11.30 -0.99 6.07
CA TYR A 99 -12.46 -1.88 6.10
C TYR A 99 -13.74 -1.08 5.92
N ARG A 100 -14.42 -1.34 4.81
CA ARG A 100 -15.69 -0.68 4.45
C ARG A 100 -16.89 -1.59 4.66
N ASP A 101 -18.00 -1.00 5.03
CA ASP A 101 -19.29 -1.69 5.07
C ASP A 101 -19.89 -1.90 3.67
N GLU A 102 -21.09 -2.48 3.63
CA GLU A 102 -21.82 -2.76 2.39
C GLU A 102 -22.30 -1.48 1.68
N GLN A 103 -22.48 -0.39 2.43
CA GLN A 103 -22.79 0.93 1.91
C GLN A 103 -21.55 1.63 1.34
N GLY A 104 -20.37 1.00 1.42
CA GLY A 104 -19.11 1.53 0.93
C GLY A 104 -18.44 2.52 1.89
N ILE A 105 -18.96 2.69 3.10
CA ILE A 105 -18.42 3.62 4.10
C ILE A 105 -17.27 2.95 4.84
N LEU A 106 -16.13 3.65 4.89
CA LEU A 106 -14.97 3.23 5.67
C LEU A 106 -15.30 3.27 7.16
N ARG A 107 -15.24 2.12 7.84
CA ARG A 107 -15.54 2.01 9.28
C ARG A 107 -14.30 1.84 10.14
N HIS A 108 -13.25 1.22 9.59
CA HIS A 108 -12.04 0.94 10.33
C HIS A 108 -10.80 1.03 9.44
N LEU A 109 -9.70 1.53 10.00
CA LEU A 109 -8.38 1.54 9.38
C LEU A 109 -7.44 0.71 10.24
N LYS A 110 -6.69 -0.20 9.60
CA LYS A 110 -5.70 -1.02 10.28
C LYS A 110 -4.37 -0.93 9.54
N LYS A 111 -3.35 -0.43 10.23
CA LYS A 111 -1.96 -0.53 9.77
C LYS A 111 -1.42 -1.92 10.09
N ARG A 112 -0.80 -2.58 9.12
CA ARG A 112 -0.23 -3.93 9.23
C ARG A 112 1.11 -4.00 8.53
N LYS A 113 1.95 -4.95 8.92
CA LYS A 113 3.18 -5.26 8.19
C LYS A 113 2.90 -6.26 7.09
N LEU A 114 3.49 -6.08 5.91
CA LEU A 114 3.33 -7.03 4.80
C LEU A 114 3.80 -8.45 5.17
N ALA A 115 4.83 -8.58 6.01
CA ALA A 115 5.29 -9.87 6.52
C ALA A 115 4.20 -10.63 7.32
N GLU A 116 3.32 -9.92 8.05
CA GLU A 116 2.22 -10.54 8.80
C GLU A 116 1.17 -11.09 7.84
N LEU A 117 0.81 -10.31 6.82
CA LEU A 117 -0.11 -10.74 5.76
C LEU A 117 0.41 -11.96 5.01
N GLN A 118 1.72 -12.00 4.74
CA GLN A 118 2.36 -13.13 4.08
C GLN A 118 2.27 -14.41 4.92
N ALA A 119 2.48 -14.31 6.23
CA ALA A 119 2.35 -15.44 7.15
C ALA A 119 0.92 -15.98 7.20
N GLU A 120 -0.08 -15.09 7.16
CA GLU A 120 -1.51 -15.43 7.12
C GLU A 120 -1.98 -16.00 5.76
N SER A 121 -1.15 -15.90 4.72
CA SER A 121 -1.48 -16.40 3.38
C SER A 121 -1.11 -17.88 3.17
N LYS A 122 -0.41 -18.48 4.15
CA LYS A 122 0.10 -19.86 4.08
C LYS A 122 -0.97 -20.89 4.38
#